data_AF-A0ABD0MER1-F1
#
_entry.id   AF-A0ABD0MER1-F1
#
_cell.length_a   1.000
_cell.length_b   1.000
_cell.length_c   1.000
_cell.angle_alpha   90.00
_cell.angle_beta   90.00
_cell.angle_gamma   90.00
#
_symmetry.space_group_name_H-M   'P 1'
#
loop_
_entity.id
_entity.type
_entity.pdbx_description
1 polymer ?
#
loop_
_entity_poly.entity_id
_entity_poly.type
_entity_poly.pdbx_seq_one_letter_code
_entity_poly.pdbx_strand_id
1 'polypeptide(L)'
;MPHYKAKTDQDPKKTSISSKLAKMATAASEANEEFSLSMLTTELEKQSEHLKEDMSALIKSSLTPIQLSIESFQETVDAFGKRLATVETTAGENFEALSKAEADIAALKATNEALLDRLDDLENRSRRANLRIINVPEDSDIGTDMVKFTSDLLKDVMGVLRETARAGKSAS
;
A
#
# COMPACT_ATOMS: atom_id res chain seq x y z
N MET A 1 -76.98 82.98 -65.07
CA MET A 1 -76.45 84.31 -64.67
C MET A 1 -75.03 84.12 -64.14
N PRO A 2 -74.09 85.03 -64.49
CA PRO A 2 -72.64 84.80 -64.55
C PRO A 2 -71.86 85.53 -63.43
N HIS A 3 -70.52 85.49 -63.53
CA HIS A 3 -69.48 86.33 -62.87
C HIS A 3 -68.90 85.76 -61.55
N TYR A 4 -67.59 85.77 -61.28
CA TYR A 4 -66.39 86.25 -61.98
C TYR A 4 -65.17 85.50 -61.39
N LYS A 5 -64.13 85.26 -62.19
CA LYS A 5 -62.89 84.58 -61.76
C LYS A 5 -61.97 85.56 -61.01
N ALA A 6 -61.31 85.09 -59.94
CA ALA A 6 -60.09 85.68 -59.41
C ALA A 6 -58.93 84.69 -59.63
N LYS A 7 -58.03 85.03 -60.55
CA LYS A 7 -56.71 84.40 -60.65
C LYS A 7 -55.79 85.12 -59.65
N THR A 8 -55.22 84.37 -58.71
CA THR A 8 -54.07 84.82 -57.93
C THR A 8 -52.88 83.96 -58.33
N ASP A 9 -52.06 84.51 -59.23
CA ASP A 9 -50.65 84.15 -59.33
C ASP A 9 -49.96 84.61 -58.05
N GLN A 10 -49.29 83.70 -57.34
CA GLN A 10 -48.23 84.03 -56.40
C GLN A 10 -47.30 82.81 -56.24
N ASP A 11 -46.25 82.86 -57.04
CA ASP A 11 -44.86 82.43 -56.84
C ASP A 11 -44.53 81.18 -56.00
N PRO A 12 -43.63 80.30 -56.50
CA PRO A 12 -43.05 79.25 -55.68
C PRO A 12 -42.26 79.88 -54.54
N LYS A 13 -42.64 79.56 -53.29
CA LYS A 13 -41.93 79.95 -52.06
C LYS A 13 -40.42 79.69 -52.23
N LYS A 14 -39.65 80.74 -52.52
CA LYS A 14 -38.18 80.70 -52.50
C LYS A 14 -37.77 80.50 -51.05
N THR A 15 -37.60 79.24 -50.65
CA THR A 15 -36.89 78.87 -49.41
C THR A 15 -35.57 79.64 -49.37
N SER A 16 -35.43 80.56 -48.41
CA SER A 16 -34.21 81.33 -48.23
C SER A 16 -33.04 80.37 -48.06
N ILE A 17 -31.91 80.68 -48.71
CA ILE A 17 -30.68 79.89 -48.67
C ILE A 17 -30.28 79.61 -47.20
N SER A 18 -30.52 80.56 -46.30
CA SER A 18 -30.33 80.42 -44.85
C SER A 18 -31.11 79.25 -44.23
N SER A 19 -32.38 79.06 -44.59
CA SER A 19 -33.24 77.98 -44.05
C SER A 19 -32.85 76.60 -44.57
N LYS A 20 -32.31 76.53 -45.79
CA LYS A 20 -31.74 75.31 -46.36
C LYS A 20 -30.38 74.98 -45.71
N LEU A 21 -29.56 76.00 -45.50
CA LEU A 21 -28.26 75.86 -44.85
C LEU A 21 -28.41 75.43 -43.38
N ALA A 22 -29.39 75.98 -42.65
CA ALA A 22 -29.69 75.57 -41.29
C ALA A 22 -30.17 74.11 -41.21
N LYS A 23 -31.06 73.67 -42.12
CA LYS A 23 -31.50 72.27 -42.17
C LYS A 23 -30.40 71.30 -42.57
N MET A 24 -29.49 71.70 -43.47
CA MET A 24 -28.31 70.89 -43.79
C MET A 24 -27.34 70.82 -42.61
N ALA A 25 -27.16 71.91 -41.87
CA ALA A 25 -26.28 71.93 -40.69
C ALA A 25 -26.83 71.07 -39.54
N THR A 26 -28.15 71.10 -39.29
CA THR A 26 -28.77 70.24 -38.27
C THR A 26 -28.75 68.77 -38.68
N ALA A 27 -29.09 68.46 -39.94
CA ALA A 27 -29.03 67.09 -40.45
C ALA A 27 -27.59 66.54 -40.51
N ALA A 28 -26.61 67.40 -40.80
CA ALA A 28 -25.20 67.01 -40.74
C ALA A 28 -24.72 66.79 -39.30
N SER A 29 -25.24 67.51 -38.31
CA SER A 29 -24.91 67.30 -36.90
C SER A 29 -25.54 66.02 -36.34
N GLU A 30 -26.82 65.78 -36.63
CA GLU A 30 -27.55 64.56 -36.21
C GLU A 30 -26.98 63.30 -36.87
N ALA A 31 -26.68 63.35 -38.18
CA ALA A 31 -26.02 62.24 -38.88
C ALA A 31 -24.59 62.00 -38.37
N ASN A 32 -23.88 63.04 -37.91
CA ASN A 32 -22.55 62.91 -37.36
C ASN A 32 -22.57 62.36 -35.91
N GLU A 33 -23.58 62.71 -35.11
CA GLU A 33 -23.80 62.11 -33.79
C GLU A 33 -24.25 60.64 -33.88
N GLU A 34 -25.22 60.31 -34.75
CA GLU A 34 -25.66 58.91 -34.96
C GLU A 34 -24.53 58.02 -35.51
N PHE A 35 -23.73 58.53 -36.44
CA PHE A 35 -22.55 57.83 -36.94
C PHE A 35 -21.54 57.58 -35.81
N SER A 36 -21.30 58.57 -34.94
CA SER A 36 -20.38 58.45 -33.80
C SER A 36 -20.89 57.47 -32.73
N LEU A 37 -22.19 57.47 -32.45
CA LEU A 37 -22.82 56.58 -31.47
C LEU A 37 -22.90 55.13 -31.98
N SER A 38 -23.20 54.94 -33.26
CA SER A 38 -23.16 53.61 -33.92
C SER A 38 -21.75 53.01 -33.93
N MET A 39 -20.73 53.84 -34.16
CA MET A 39 -19.32 53.40 -34.18
C MET A 39 -18.84 53.04 -32.76
N LEU A 40 -19.29 53.78 -31.74
CA LEU A 40 -19.10 53.43 -30.34
C LEU A 40 -19.78 52.11 -29.97
N THR A 41 -21.03 51.89 -30.37
CA THR A 41 -21.73 50.61 -30.07
C THR A 41 -21.04 49.43 -30.73
N THR A 42 -20.58 49.57 -31.98
CA THR A 42 -19.84 48.50 -32.65
C THR A 42 -18.49 48.20 -31.99
N GLU A 43 -17.79 49.23 -31.50
CA GLU A 43 -16.52 49.03 -30.80
C GLU A 43 -16.74 48.40 -29.41
N LEU A 44 -17.84 48.73 -28.74
CA LEU A 44 -18.22 48.15 -27.44
C LEU A 44 -18.62 46.67 -27.59
N GLU A 45 -19.35 46.33 -28.66
CA GLU A 45 -19.66 44.94 -29.02
C GLU A 45 -18.38 44.14 -29.29
N LYS A 46 -17.46 44.71 -30.08
CA LYS A 46 -16.16 44.10 -30.39
C LYS A 46 -15.31 43.89 -29.13
N GLN A 47 -15.26 44.87 -28.22
CA GLN A 47 -14.58 44.72 -26.93
C GLN A 47 -15.24 43.65 -26.06
N SER A 48 -16.58 43.56 -26.06
CA SER A 48 -17.28 42.50 -25.33
C SER A 48 -16.97 41.12 -25.89
N GLU A 49 -16.83 40.97 -27.21
CA GLU A 49 -16.44 39.71 -27.84
C GLU A 49 -15.00 39.33 -27.48
N HIS A 50 -14.07 40.28 -27.60
CA HIS A 50 -12.67 40.06 -27.23
C HIS A 50 -12.51 39.66 -25.76
N LEU A 51 -13.22 40.33 -24.84
CA LEU A 51 -13.19 39.99 -23.42
C LEU A 51 -13.77 38.59 -23.15
N LYS A 52 -14.85 38.20 -23.83
CA LYS A 52 -15.39 36.83 -23.72
C LYS A 52 -14.38 35.79 -24.19
N GLU A 53 -13.68 36.07 -25.29
CA GLU A 53 -12.69 35.17 -25.86
C GLU A 53 -11.47 35.02 -24.95
N ASP A 54 -10.92 36.14 -24.46
CA ASP A 54 -9.82 36.17 -23.49
C ASP A 54 -10.18 35.47 -22.17
N MET A 55 -11.37 35.75 -21.63
CA MET A 55 -11.84 35.09 -20.40
C MET A 55 -11.99 33.58 -20.62
N SER A 56 -12.56 33.16 -21.75
CA SER A 56 -12.67 31.74 -22.11
C SER A 56 -11.30 31.08 -22.23
N ALA A 57 -10.34 31.76 -22.86
CA ALA A 57 -8.97 31.28 -23.00
C ALA A 57 -8.27 31.16 -21.64
N LEU A 58 -8.40 32.17 -20.76
CA LEU A 58 -7.81 32.19 -19.43
C LEU A 58 -8.41 31.12 -18.50
N ILE A 59 -9.73 30.92 -18.56
CA ILE A 59 -10.42 29.87 -17.80
C ILE A 59 -9.95 28.49 -18.27
N LYS A 60 -9.86 28.26 -19.58
CA LYS A 60 -9.35 26.99 -20.11
C LYS A 60 -7.89 26.76 -19.74
N SER A 61 -7.04 27.78 -19.84
CA SER A 61 -5.61 27.66 -19.54
C SER A 61 -5.34 27.40 -18.05
N SER A 62 -6.20 27.90 -17.16
CA SER A 62 -6.09 27.67 -15.72
C SER A 62 -6.75 26.35 -15.27
N LEU A 63 -7.86 25.93 -15.88
CA LEU A 63 -8.60 24.75 -15.47
C LEU A 63 -7.98 23.44 -16.00
N THR A 64 -7.43 23.46 -17.21
CA THR A 64 -6.78 22.27 -17.82
C THR A 64 -5.65 21.67 -16.97
N PRO A 65 -4.68 22.43 -16.42
CA PRO A 65 -3.65 21.85 -15.56
C PRO A 65 -4.22 21.32 -14.23
N ILE A 66 -5.29 21.92 -13.71
CA ILE A 66 -5.97 21.43 -12.50
C ILE A 66 -6.62 20.07 -12.78
N GLN A 67 -7.32 19.92 -13.92
CA GLN A 67 -7.90 18.64 -14.33
C GLN A 67 -6.84 17.55 -14.47
N LEU A 68 -5.73 17.85 -15.15
CA LEU A 68 -4.61 16.90 -15.30
C LEU A 68 -4.01 16.51 -13.94
N SER A 69 -3.87 17.47 -13.03
CA SER A 69 -3.39 17.18 -11.67
C SER A 69 -4.35 16.30 -10.88
N ILE A 70 -5.67 16.48 -11.05
CA ILE A 70 -6.68 15.64 -10.40
C ILE A 70 -6.64 14.22 -10.96
N GLU A 71 -6.55 14.06 -12.27
CA GLU A 71 -6.44 12.75 -12.93
C GLU A 71 -5.18 12.00 -12.46
N SER A 72 -4.03 12.69 -12.43
CA SER A 72 -2.78 12.12 -11.92
C SER A 72 -2.87 11.74 -10.43
N PHE A 73 -3.57 12.56 -9.62
CA PHE A 73 -3.78 12.26 -8.22
C PHE A 73 -4.69 11.04 -8.05
N GLN A 74 -5.77 10.93 -8.83
CA GLN A 74 -6.66 9.76 -8.82
C GLN A 74 -5.89 8.48 -9.19
N GLU A 75 -5.08 8.52 -10.24
CA GLU A 75 -4.24 7.38 -10.63
C GLU A 75 -3.29 6.96 -9.51
N THR A 76 -2.67 7.94 -8.83
CA THR A 76 -1.78 7.70 -7.71
C THR A 76 -2.50 7.08 -6.51
N VAL A 77 -3.69 7.58 -6.18
CA VAL A 77 -4.54 7.05 -5.11
C VAL A 77 -4.98 5.62 -5.42
N ASP A 78 -5.39 5.33 -6.66
CA ASP A 78 -5.76 3.98 -7.08
C ASP A 78 -4.58 3.01 -7.02
N ALA A 79 -3.39 3.46 -7.43
CA ALA A 79 -2.17 2.68 -7.31
C ALA A 79 -1.82 2.39 -5.84
N PHE A 80 -1.97 3.37 -4.95
CA PHE A 80 -1.80 3.17 -3.52
C PHE A 80 -2.84 2.22 -2.92
N GLY A 81 -4.11 2.34 -3.31
CA GLY A 81 -5.17 1.43 -2.88
C GLY A 81 -4.87 -0.02 -3.25
N LYS A 82 -4.44 -0.27 -4.50
CA LYS A 82 -4.02 -1.60 -4.96
C LYS A 82 -2.83 -2.13 -4.16
N ARG A 83 -1.79 -1.32 -3.98
CA ARG A 83 -0.59 -1.72 -3.21
C ARG A 83 -0.93 -2.03 -1.76
N LEU A 84 -1.80 -1.23 -1.14
CA LEU A 84 -2.24 -1.44 0.24
C LEU A 84 -2.99 -2.76 0.36
N ALA A 85 -3.95 -3.05 -0.52
CA ALA A 85 -4.68 -4.31 -0.52
C ALA A 85 -3.75 -5.53 -0.67
N THR A 86 -2.74 -5.44 -1.55
CA THR A 86 -1.72 -6.49 -1.69
C THR A 86 -0.91 -6.68 -0.41
N VAL A 87 -0.48 -5.58 0.22
CA VAL A 87 0.27 -5.63 1.49
C VAL A 87 -0.56 -6.22 2.61
N GLU A 88 -1.82 -5.82 2.75
CA GLU A 88 -2.74 -6.36 3.76
C GLU A 88 -2.96 -7.86 3.56
N THR A 89 -3.16 -8.30 2.32
CA THR A 89 -3.32 -9.72 1.99
C THR A 89 -2.06 -10.51 2.32
N THR A 90 -0.90 -10.04 1.85
CA THR A 90 0.39 -10.71 2.07
C THR A 90 0.75 -10.75 3.56
N ALA A 91 0.46 -9.68 4.31
CA ALA A 91 0.67 -9.64 5.74
C ALA A 91 -0.22 -10.66 6.46
N GLY A 92 -1.51 -10.76 6.08
CA GLY A 92 -2.43 -11.76 6.61
C GLY A 92 -1.96 -13.19 6.38
N GLU A 93 -1.58 -13.51 5.13
CA GLU A 93 -1.03 -14.83 4.78
C GLU A 93 0.25 -15.16 5.56
N ASN A 94 1.14 -14.17 5.73
CA ASN A 94 2.37 -14.34 6.50
C ASN A 94 2.09 -14.58 7.99
N PHE A 95 1.12 -13.88 8.58
CA PHE A 95 0.73 -14.10 9.98
C PHE A 95 0.16 -15.51 10.20
N GLU A 96 -0.68 -16.00 9.28
CA GLU A 96 -1.21 -17.36 9.34
C GLU A 96 -0.11 -18.41 9.19
N ALA A 97 0.80 -18.23 8.23
CA ALA A 97 1.94 -19.11 8.02
C ALA A 97 2.89 -19.13 9.24
N LEU A 98 3.16 -17.96 9.83
CA LEU A 98 3.97 -17.82 11.04
C LEU A 98 3.31 -18.55 12.21
N SER A 99 2.01 -18.34 12.44
CA SER A 99 1.28 -18.97 13.54
C SER A 99 1.30 -20.50 13.41
N LYS A 100 1.14 -21.03 12.20
CA LYS A 100 1.27 -22.45 11.93
C LYS A 100 2.69 -22.97 12.20
N ALA A 101 3.71 -22.26 11.73
CA ALA A 101 5.10 -22.64 11.95
C ALA A 101 5.46 -22.63 13.44
N GLU A 102 4.98 -21.65 14.22
CA GLU A 102 5.17 -21.60 15.67
C GLU A 102 4.52 -22.80 16.37
N ALA A 103 3.30 -23.18 15.96
CA ALA A 103 2.61 -24.36 16.48
C ALA A 103 3.36 -25.65 16.16
N ASP A 104 3.83 -25.81 14.91
CA ASP A 104 4.61 -26.98 14.50
C ASP A 104 5.94 -27.07 15.27
N ILE A 105 6.63 -25.94 15.48
CA ILE A 105 7.85 -25.88 16.29
C ILE A 105 7.56 -26.28 17.74
N ALA A 106 6.47 -25.80 18.33
CA ALA A 106 6.08 -26.17 19.69
C ALA A 106 5.81 -27.68 19.82
N ALA A 107 5.08 -28.24 18.85
CA ALA A 107 4.81 -29.68 18.80
C ALA A 107 6.11 -30.49 18.65
N LEU A 108 7.01 -30.08 17.74
CA LEU A 108 8.29 -30.75 17.54
C LEU A 108 9.16 -30.69 18.78
N LYS A 109 9.23 -29.55 19.47
CA LYS A 109 9.95 -29.42 20.75
C LYS A 109 9.42 -30.40 21.79
N ALA A 110 8.11 -30.47 21.97
CA ALA A 110 7.48 -31.40 22.91
C ALA A 110 7.77 -32.88 22.56
N THR A 111 7.74 -33.22 21.27
CA THR A 111 8.08 -34.59 20.84
C THR A 111 9.55 -34.93 21.07
N ASN A 112 10.46 -33.98 20.82
CA ASN A 112 11.88 -34.18 21.05
C ASN A 112 12.19 -34.36 22.53
N GLU A 113 11.59 -33.56 23.40
CA GLU A 113 11.73 -33.71 24.85
C GLU A 113 11.27 -35.10 25.33
N ALA A 114 10.09 -35.54 24.90
CA ALA A 114 9.58 -36.87 25.22
C ALA A 114 10.47 -38.01 24.67
N LEU A 115 11.10 -37.82 23.51
CA LEU A 115 12.05 -38.80 22.95
C LEU A 115 13.36 -38.83 23.72
N LEU A 116 13.87 -37.68 24.16
CA LEU A 116 15.07 -37.59 24.99
C LEU A 116 14.86 -38.29 26.33
N ASP A 117 13.73 -38.06 27.00
CA ASP A 117 13.38 -38.74 28.25
C ASP A 117 13.33 -40.27 28.08
N ARG A 118 12.74 -40.73 26.97
CA ARG A 118 12.70 -42.17 26.64
C ARG A 118 14.09 -42.75 26.38
N LEU A 119 14.95 -41.99 25.70
CA LEU A 119 16.30 -42.42 25.40
C LEU A 119 17.11 -42.55 26.70
N ASP A 120 17.01 -41.57 27.60
CA ASP A 120 17.68 -41.61 28.90
C ASP A 120 17.19 -42.80 29.76
N ASP A 121 15.88 -43.07 29.82
CA ASP A 121 15.37 -44.25 30.54
C ASP A 121 15.90 -45.57 29.94
N LEU A 122 15.91 -45.69 28.61
CA LEU A 122 16.44 -46.88 27.93
C LEU A 122 17.93 -47.05 28.18
N GLU A 123 18.71 -45.97 28.12
CA GLU A 123 20.13 -46.00 28.40
C GLU A 123 20.40 -46.40 29.86
N ASN A 124 19.68 -45.78 30.81
CA ASN A 124 19.79 -46.10 32.23
C ASN A 124 19.36 -47.55 32.52
N ARG A 125 18.32 -48.07 31.85
CA ARG A 125 17.93 -49.48 31.97
C ARG A 125 18.98 -50.42 31.40
N SER A 126 19.58 -50.08 30.25
CA SER A 126 20.67 -50.85 29.65
C SER A 126 21.90 -50.87 30.56
N ARG A 127 22.30 -49.71 31.10
CA ARG A 127 23.41 -49.60 32.07
C ARG A 127 23.15 -50.39 33.34
N ARG A 128 21.92 -50.39 33.87
CA ARG A 128 21.54 -51.20 35.05
C ARG A 128 21.67 -52.71 34.82
N ALA A 129 21.46 -53.18 33.60
CA ALA A 129 21.62 -54.59 33.25
C ALA A 129 23.08 -55.00 33.05
N ASN A 130 23.98 -54.03 32.86
CA ASN A 130 25.39 -54.28 32.57
C ASN A 130 26.24 -54.17 33.84
N LEU A 131 27.17 -55.10 34.03
CA LEU A 131 28.18 -55.04 35.08
C LEU A 131 29.48 -54.48 34.51
N ARG A 132 30.12 -53.56 35.24
CA ARG A 132 31.43 -53.01 34.88
C ARG A 132 32.48 -53.52 35.87
N ILE A 133 33.34 -54.41 35.40
CA ILE A 133 34.49 -54.93 36.17
C ILE A 133 35.69 -54.03 35.84
N ILE A 134 36.32 -53.46 36.86
CA ILE A 134 37.40 -52.47 36.74
C ILE A 134 38.64 -53.05 37.43
N ASN A 135 39.85 -52.65 36.99
CA ASN A 135 41.15 -53.15 37.49
C ASN A 135 41.40 -54.63 37.19
N VAL A 136 40.95 -55.10 36.03
CA VAL A 136 41.37 -56.41 35.50
C VAL A 136 42.77 -56.24 34.92
N PRO A 137 43.78 -57.03 35.36
CA PRO A 137 45.12 -56.98 34.78
C PRO A 137 45.09 -57.27 33.28
N GLU A 138 45.74 -56.42 32.49
CA GLU A 138 45.97 -56.72 31.08
C GLU A 138 46.78 -58.04 31.00
N ASP A 139 46.35 -58.96 30.13
CA ASP A 139 46.87 -60.35 29.95
C ASP A 139 46.24 -61.48 30.78
N SER A 140 45.31 -61.19 31.71
CA SER A 140 44.65 -62.25 32.49
C SER A 140 43.78 -63.21 31.66
N ASP A 141 43.40 -62.80 30.46
CA ASP A 141 42.49 -63.52 29.55
C ASP A 141 43.17 -64.11 28.31
N ILE A 142 44.48 -63.95 28.15
CA ILE A 142 45.16 -64.40 26.92
C ILE A 142 45.01 -65.92 26.76
N GLY A 143 44.30 -66.33 25.70
CA GLY A 143 44.06 -67.73 25.35
C GLY A 143 42.90 -68.41 26.08
N THR A 144 42.15 -67.69 26.92
CA THR A 144 41.01 -68.25 27.68
C THR A 144 39.68 -67.68 27.19
N ASP A 145 38.63 -68.49 27.27
CA ASP A 145 37.25 -68.03 27.01
C ASP A 145 36.82 -67.02 28.08
N MET A 146 36.52 -65.79 27.66
CA MET A 146 36.08 -64.68 28.51
C MET A 146 34.92 -65.06 29.42
N VAL A 147 34.01 -65.93 28.95
CA VAL A 147 32.87 -66.41 29.76
C VAL A 147 33.35 -67.28 30.92
N LYS A 148 34.38 -68.11 30.70
CA LYS A 148 34.95 -68.95 31.75
C LYS A 148 35.73 -68.13 32.76
N PHE A 149 36.58 -67.21 32.29
CA PHE A 149 37.33 -66.31 33.18
C PHE A 149 36.40 -65.48 34.07
N THR A 150 35.39 -64.83 33.49
CA THR A 150 34.42 -64.03 34.25
C THR A 150 33.59 -64.89 35.22
N SER A 151 33.21 -66.12 34.83
CA SER A 151 32.52 -67.06 35.71
C SER A 151 33.35 -67.44 36.93
N ASP A 152 34.63 -67.74 36.72
CA ASP A 152 35.52 -68.18 37.80
C ASP A 152 35.91 -67.00 38.70
N LEU A 153 36.14 -65.82 38.14
CA LEU A 153 36.32 -64.58 38.89
C LEU A 153 35.13 -64.27 39.81
N LEU A 154 33.90 -64.38 39.29
CA LEU A 154 32.68 -64.16 40.08
C LEU A 154 32.50 -65.21 41.17
N LYS A 155 32.80 -66.48 40.91
CA LYS A 155 32.74 -67.55 41.92
C LYS A 155 33.72 -67.30 43.06
N ASP A 156 34.94 -66.88 42.75
CA ASP A 156 35.97 -66.61 43.74
C ASP A 156 35.56 -65.44 44.67
N VAL A 157 35.19 -64.30 44.09
CA VAL A 157 34.73 -63.12 44.85
C VAL A 157 33.51 -63.45 45.72
N MET A 158 32.50 -64.13 45.17
CA MET A 158 31.28 -64.49 45.90
C MET A 158 31.53 -65.57 46.98
N GLY A 159 32.50 -66.46 46.76
CA GLY A 159 32.93 -67.46 47.74
C GLY A 159 33.58 -66.81 48.96
N VAL A 160 34.51 -65.88 48.74
CA VAL A 160 35.20 -65.11 49.79
C VAL A 160 34.21 -64.28 50.62
N LEU A 161 33.22 -63.65 49.98
CA LEU A 161 32.15 -62.92 50.67
C LEU A 161 31.31 -63.83 51.58
N ARG A 162 31.10 -65.09 51.20
CA ARG A 162 30.32 -66.05 51.98
C ARG A 162 31.07 -66.55 53.23
N GLU A 163 32.38 -66.72 53.13
CA GLU A 163 33.22 -67.14 54.25
C GLU A 163 33.41 -66.02 55.27
N THR A 164 33.66 -64.80 54.81
CA THR A 164 33.75 -63.61 55.67
C THR A 164 32.44 -63.30 56.41
N ALA A 165 31.28 -63.45 55.73
CA ALA A 165 29.97 -63.30 56.37
C ALA A 165 29.65 -64.39 57.41
N ARG A 166 30.19 -65.60 57.26
CA ARG A 166 30.05 -66.69 58.25
C ARG A 166 30.95 -66.49 59.46
N ALA A 167 32.19 -66.05 59.24
CA ALA A 167 33.14 -65.75 60.33
C ALA A 167 32.64 -64.62 61.25
N GLY A 168 31.95 -63.62 60.70
CA GLY A 168 31.33 -62.54 61.48
C GLY A 168 30.13 -62.96 62.33
N LYS A 169 29.44 -64.06 62.01
CA LYS A 169 28.29 -64.58 62.78
C LYS A 169 28.68 -65.55 63.90
N SER A 170 29.89 -66.12 63.87
CA SER A 170 30.41 -67.00 64.94
C SER A 170 31.20 -66.26 66.03
N ALA A 171 31.33 -64.93 65.91
CA ALA A 171 32.06 -64.08 66.85
C ALA A 171 31.13 -63.14 67.68
N SER A 172 29.81 -63.35 67.60
CA SER A 172 28.80 -62.84 68.55
C SER A 172 28.10 -64.02 69.22
#